data_AF-A0A7Z9Y9S8-F1
#
_entry.id   AF-A0A7Z9Y9S8-F1
#
_cell.length_a   1.000
_cell.length_b   1.000
_cell.length_c   1.000
_cell.angle_alpha   90.00
_cell.angle_beta   90.00
_cell.angle_gamma   90.00
#
_symmetry.space_group_name_H-M   'P 1'
#
loop_
_entity.id
_entity.type
_entity.pdbx_description
1 polymer ?
#
loop_
_entity_poly.entity_id
_entity_poly.type
_entity_poly.pdbx_seq_one_letter_code
_entity_poly.pdbx_strand_id
1 'polypeptide(L)'
;PDKPLMPLAWIKTYTGEQGRSSRVFCTTIGASVDLLNEGVRRLIVNACYWCVGMEDQIPRKSDVDFVGGYNPTFFGFGKHRKGVRPSDLKT
;
A
#
# COMPACT_ATOMS: atom_id res chain seq x y z
N PRO A 1 -23.39 14.78 -9.50
CA PRO A 1 -23.76 15.26 -8.14
C PRO A 1 -22.49 15.43 -7.30
N ASP A 2 -22.29 16.64 -6.76
CA ASP A 2 -21.10 17.14 -6.06
C ASP A 2 -20.62 16.19 -4.95
N LYS A 3 -19.69 15.30 -5.29
CA LYS A 3 -18.93 14.54 -4.28
C LYS A 3 -17.68 15.35 -3.97
N PRO A 4 -17.40 15.67 -2.69
CA PRO A 4 -16.16 16.34 -2.32
C PRO A 4 -14.97 15.50 -2.78
N LEU A 5 -13.98 16.14 -3.40
CA LEU A 5 -12.72 15.50 -3.74
C LEU A 5 -12.00 15.15 -2.44
N MET A 6 -11.93 13.86 -2.14
CA MET A 6 -11.23 13.34 -0.98
C MET A 6 -9.77 13.07 -1.36
N PRO A 7 -8.79 13.46 -0.53
CA PRO A 7 -7.41 13.08 -0.76
C PRO A 7 -7.27 11.56 -0.61
N LEU A 8 -6.72 10.91 -1.65
CA LEU A 8 -6.48 9.46 -1.66
C LEU A 8 -5.05 9.12 -1.26
N ALA A 9 -4.08 9.94 -1.66
CA ALA A 9 -2.66 9.76 -1.35
C ALA A 9 -1.96 11.12 -1.28
N TRP A 10 -1.05 11.31 -0.32
CA TRP A 10 -0.28 12.54 -0.16
C TRP A 10 1.07 12.27 0.50
N ILE A 11 1.99 13.22 0.33
CA ILE A 11 3.31 13.19 0.97
C ILE A 11 3.45 14.30 2.00
N LYS A 12 4.30 14.06 2.99
CA LYS A 12 4.71 15.05 3.99
C LYS A 12 6.18 14.83 4.33
N THR A 13 6.92 15.91 4.55
CA THR A 13 8.21 15.85 5.25
C THR A 13 7.98 16.19 6.72
N TYR A 14 8.50 15.37 7.62
CA TYR A 14 8.35 15.54 9.05
C TYR A 14 9.72 15.50 9.74
N THR A 15 10.02 16.53 10.53
CA THR A 15 11.24 16.62 11.33
C THR A 15 10.85 16.45 12.79
N GLY A 16 11.30 15.36 13.41
CA GLY A 16 11.06 15.08 14.83
C GLY A 16 12.08 15.75 15.75
N GLU A 17 11.99 15.48 17.05
CA GLU A 17 12.85 16.07 18.09
C GLU A 17 14.35 15.80 17.88
N GLN A 18 14.70 14.71 17.19
CA GLN A 18 16.08 14.37 16.84
C GLN A 18 16.65 15.17 15.66
N GLY A 19 15.89 16.14 15.11
CA GLY A 19 16.34 17.02 14.02
C GLY A 19 16.46 16.35 12.64
N ARG A 20 16.17 15.04 12.52
CA ARG A 20 16.22 14.31 11.26
C ARG A 20 14.89 14.43 10.52
N SER A 21 14.94 14.89 9.27
CA SER A 21 13.79 14.95 8.38
C SER A 21 13.48 13.58 7.80
N SER A 22 12.22 13.15 7.93
CA SER A 22 11.69 11.91 7.38
C SER A 22 10.68 12.21 6.27
N ARG A 23 10.70 11.39 5.22
CA ARG A 23 9.67 11.38 4.18
C ARG A 23 8.53 10.48 4.62
N VAL A 24 7.31 10.98 4.46
CA VAL A 24 6.07 10.27 4.81
C VAL A 24 5.18 10.24 3.58
N PHE A 25 4.77 9.04 3.19
CA PHE A 25 3.67 8.83 2.25
C PHE A 25 2.48 8.28 3.01
N CYS A 26 1.29 8.83 2.75
CA CYS A 26 0.05 8.38 3.36
C CYS A 26 -1.00 8.15 2.28
N THR A 27 -1.80 7.10 2.42
CA THR A 27 -2.95 6.82 1.56
C THR A 27 -4.12 6.28 2.38
N THR A 28 -5.34 6.61 1.96
CA THR A 28 -6.58 6.07 2.52
C THR A 28 -7.05 4.81 1.80
N ILE A 29 -6.29 4.36 0.80
CA ILE A 29 -6.47 3.09 0.09
C ILE A 29 -5.60 2.04 0.78
N GLY A 30 -6.09 0.81 0.93
CA GLY A 30 -5.32 -0.22 1.63
C GLY A 30 -6.15 -1.40 2.12
N ALA A 31 -7.42 -1.50 1.75
CA ALA A 31 -8.17 -2.72 1.93
C ALA A 31 -7.53 -3.83 1.07
N SER A 32 -7.63 -5.08 1.53
CA SER A 32 -7.12 -6.23 0.79
C SER A 32 -7.61 -6.29 -0.66
N VAL A 33 -8.86 -5.90 -0.91
CA VAL A 33 -9.45 -5.86 -2.25
C VAL A 33 -8.86 -4.74 -3.13
N ASP A 34 -8.37 -3.65 -2.55
CA ASP A 34 -7.74 -2.56 -3.32
C ASP A 34 -6.45 -3.06 -3.99
N LEU A 35 -5.76 -3.99 -3.34
CA LEU A 35 -4.55 -4.63 -3.87
C LEU A 35 -4.83 -5.54 -5.07
N LEU A 36 -6.08 -5.78 -5.48
CA LEU A 36 -6.37 -6.41 -6.77
C LEU A 36 -6.06 -5.47 -7.94
N ASN A 37 -6.05 -4.15 -7.72
CA ASN A 37 -5.69 -3.17 -8.72
C ASN A 37 -4.15 -3.04 -8.84
N GLU A 38 -3.61 -3.32 -10.03
CA GLU A 38 -2.16 -3.21 -10.32
C GLU A 38 -1.59 -1.82 -10.04
N GLY A 39 -2.34 -0.76 -10.37
CA GLY A 39 -1.92 0.63 -10.14
C GLY A 39 -1.79 0.98 -8.66
N VAL A 40 -2.69 0.46 -7.81
CA VAL A 40 -2.59 0.63 -6.34
C VAL A 40 -1.36 -0.08 -5.80
N ARG A 41 -1.12 -1.33 -6.23
CA ARG A 41 0.10 -2.06 -5.83
C ARG A 41 1.36 -1.29 -6.21
N ARG A 42 1.40 -0.79 -7.45
CA ARG A 42 2.50 0.01 -8.01
C ARG A 42 2.73 1.31 -7.24
N LEU A 43 1.66 2.01 -6.87
CA LEU A 43 1.74 3.22 -6.05
C LEU A 43 2.41 2.93 -4.70
N ILE A 44 1.98 1.88 -4.00
CA ILE A 44 2.50 1.50 -2.68
C ILE A 44 3.97 1.08 -2.78
N VAL A 45 4.32 0.20 -3.73
CA VAL A 45 5.71 -0.28 -3.91
C VAL A 45 6.65 0.89 -4.23
N ASN A 46 6.26 1.77 -5.14
CA ASN A 46 7.08 2.94 -5.50
C ASN A 46 7.19 3.93 -4.33
N ALA A 47 6.13 4.12 -3.56
CA ALA A 47 6.17 4.96 -2.36
C ALA A 47 7.17 4.43 -1.31
N CYS A 48 7.29 3.10 -1.16
CA CYS A 48 8.30 2.50 -0.29
C CYS A 48 9.72 2.88 -0.73
N TYR A 49 10.04 2.70 -2.02
CA TYR A 49 11.35 3.04 -2.58
C TYR A 49 11.65 4.54 -2.41
N TRP A 50 10.67 5.39 -2.69
CA TRP A 50 10.79 6.83 -2.50
C TRP A 50 11.03 7.22 -1.04
N CYS A 51 10.31 6.63 -0.08
CA CYS A 51 10.49 6.94 1.35
C CYS A 51 11.91 6.65 1.86
N VAL A 52 12.59 5.65 1.29
CA VAL A 52 13.96 5.27 1.66
C VAL A 52 15.06 5.84 0.76
N GLY A 53 14.72 6.69 -0.22
CA GLY A 53 15.71 7.36 -1.07
C GLY A 53 16.29 6.51 -2.19
N MET A 54 15.49 5.57 -2.70
CA MET A 54 15.88 4.66 -3.78
C MET A 54 15.13 5.00 -5.08
N GLU A 55 14.90 6.28 -5.38
CA GLU A 55 14.18 6.72 -6.59
C GLU A 55 14.83 6.23 -7.89
N ASP A 56 16.16 6.19 -7.93
CA ASP A 56 16.92 5.70 -9.08
C ASP A 56 16.70 4.20 -9.35
N GLN A 57 16.13 3.48 -8.39
CA GLN A 57 15.78 2.06 -8.50
C GLN A 57 14.31 1.84 -8.90
N ILE A 58 13.52 2.91 -9.10
CA ILE A 58 12.13 2.82 -9.57
C ILE A 58 12.14 2.77 -11.10
N PRO A 59 11.87 1.62 -11.74
CA PRO A 59 11.82 1.54 -13.19
C PRO A 59 10.57 2.25 -13.73
N ARG A 60 10.54 2.50 -15.05
CA ARG A 60 9.37 3.09 -15.75
C ARG A 60 8.06 2.37 -15.42
N LYS A 61 8.13 1.04 -15.23
CA LYS A 61 6.99 0.20 -14.83
C LYS A 61 7.48 -0.89 -13.86
N SER A 62 7.43 -0.62 -12.55
CA SER A 62 7.75 -1.59 -11.47
C SER A 62 6.98 -2.91 -11.58
N ASP A 63 7.65 -4.04 -11.48
CA ASP A 63 6.91 -5.30 -11.37
C ASP A 63 6.17 -5.34 -10.03
N VAL A 64 4.86 -5.56 -10.09
CA VAL A 64 3.97 -5.67 -8.92
C VAL A 64 2.97 -6.80 -9.11
N ASP A 65 3.35 -7.81 -9.89
CA ASP A 65 2.61 -9.05 -10.01
C ASP A 65 2.59 -9.78 -8.67
N PHE A 66 1.56 -10.59 -8.48
CA PHE A 66 1.48 -11.39 -7.27
C PHE A 66 2.52 -12.50 -7.31
N VAL A 67 3.27 -12.65 -6.24
CA VAL A 67 4.25 -13.75 -6.07
C VAL A 67 3.55 -15.11 -5.98
N GLY A 68 2.26 -15.13 -5.61
CA GLY A 68 1.43 -16.32 -5.53
C GLY A 68 -0.08 -15.99 -5.64
N GLY A 69 -0.93 -16.94 -5.32
CA GLY A 69 -2.38 -16.74 -5.41
C GLY A 69 -2.89 -15.66 -4.45
N TYR A 70 -3.51 -14.59 -4.99
CA TYR A 70 -4.11 -13.51 -4.20
C TYR A 70 -5.62 -13.44 -4.40
N ASN A 71 -6.36 -14.07 -3.49
CA ASN A 71 -7.83 -14.08 -3.49
C ASN A 71 -8.35 -13.49 -2.17
N PRO A 72 -8.41 -12.15 -2.03
CA PRO A 72 -8.87 -11.50 -0.82
C PRO A 72 -10.38 -11.64 -0.65
N THR A 73 -10.85 -11.66 0.60
CA THR A 73 -12.28 -11.49 0.90
C THR A 73 -12.61 -10.01 1.08
N PHE A 74 -13.84 -9.62 0.78
CA PHE A 74 -14.31 -8.26 1.05
C PHE A 74 -14.26 -7.95 2.55
N PHE A 75 -13.92 -6.71 2.89
CA PHE A 75 -13.83 -6.27 4.28
C PHE A 75 -15.21 -6.24 4.96
N GLY A 76 -15.26 -6.47 6.26
CA GLY A 76 -16.50 -6.38 7.03
C GLY A 76 -16.42 -7.03 8.40
N PHE A 77 -17.29 -6.60 9.30
CA PHE A 77 -17.38 -7.15 10.65
C PHE A 77 -17.71 -8.64 10.61
N GLY A 78 -16.83 -9.47 11.17
CA GLY A 78 -17.00 -10.94 11.20
C GLY A 78 -16.85 -11.65 9.84
N LYS A 79 -16.40 -10.95 8.77
CA LYS A 79 -16.24 -11.51 7.41
C LYS A 79 -14.84 -12.09 7.15
N HIS A 80 -13.95 -12.09 8.14
CA HIS A 80 -12.62 -12.69 8.01
C HIS A 80 -12.70 -14.22 7.92
N ARG A 81 -11.67 -14.85 7.33
CA ARG A 81 -11.55 -16.31 7.31
C ARG A 81 -11.27 -16.82 8.72
N LYS A 82 -12.19 -17.60 9.28
CA LYS A 82 -12.05 -18.18 10.63
C LYS A 82 -11.09 -19.36 10.62
N GLY A 83 -10.34 -19.52 11.70
CA GLY A 83 -9.45 -20.67 11.90
C GLY A 83 -8.24 -20.72 10.97
N VAL A 84 -7.89 -19.61 10.30
CA VAL A 84 -6.70 -19.53 9.44
C VAL A 84 -5.61 -18.76 10.17
N ARG A 85 -4.43 -19.36 10.27
CA ARG A 85 -3.20 -18.71 10.75
C ARG A 85 -2.28 -18.40 9.57
N PRO A 86 -1.33 -17.46 9.73
CA PRO A 86 -0.34 -17.20 8.69
C PRO A 86 0.42 -18.45 8.23
N SER A 87 0.72 -19.38 9.14
CA SER A 87 1.38 -20.66 8.83
C SER A 87 0.57 -21.61 7.95
N ASP A 88 -0.75 -21.42 7.89
CA ASP A 88 -1.65 -22.26 7.11
C ASP A 88 -1.75 -21.77 5.64
N LEU A 89 -1.22 -20.57 5.35
CA LEU A 89 -1.16 -19.99 4.01
C LEU A 89 0.20 -20.32 3.37
N LYS A 90 0.17 -21.11 2.28
CA LYS A 90 1.37 -21.32 1.45
C LYS A 90 1.59 -20.10 0.57
N THR A 91 2.82 -19.59 0.57
CA THR A 91 3.31 -18.59 -0.38
C THR A 91 3.60 -19.22 -1.73
#